data_AF-A0A6G9FFU5-F1
#
_entry.id   AF-A0A6G9FFU5-F1
#
_cell.length_a   1.000
_cell.length_b   1.000
_cell.length_c   1.000
_cell.angle_alpha   90.00
_cell.angle_beta   90.00
_cell.angle_gamma   90.00
#
_symmetry.space_group_name_H-M   'P 1'
#
loop_
_entity.id
_entity.type
_entity.pdbx_description
1 polymer ?
#
loop_
_entity_poly.entity_id
_entity_poly.type
_entity_poly.pdbx_seq_one_letter_code
_entity_poly.pdbx_strand_id
1 'polypeptide(L)'
;MTDSWSTSGTDLHLEVRGPKLRQGLTDALREAARTGRLAPGTRLPSSRSLAADLGIARNTVADAYAELVAEGWLTARQGSGTRVARRSEPRRTAPGTARTRPARGRPAYNLLPGSPDLASFPRAEWLKAARRALDAAPHEAFGYGDARGRVELRTVLADYLARARGVHADPERIVICSGFVHGLMLMGKVLRQRRVREVAVESYGLDEHRDVLTEAGLRIPALPFDELGTDPAGLGEGGLRGVGAVLMTPAHQFPVGMPLHPDRRTAAVDWARRTGGLILEDDYDGEFRYDRRPVGALQGLDPERVVHMGTASKSLAPGLRLAWMVLPQSLVGEVLAAKGGVEWTSSSLDQLTLAEFIASGAYDRHVRGMRLRYRRRRDHLVRQLAEHAPGVRVSGIAAGLHAVLELPPGTEQSAVRAAAWHGLAVEPMGRFRHVDAPPRGDALVVGYATPPDSAWSGALDALCRSLA
;
A
#
# COMPACT_ATOMS: atom_id res chain seq x y z
N MET A 1 -25.15 -5.65 -79.32
CA MET A 1 -26.00 -6.80 -78.98
C MET A 1 -25.16 -7.70 -78.09
N THR A 2 -25.05 -7.34 -76.80
CA THR A 2 -25.87 -7.86 -75.67
C THR A 2 -25.59 -9.32 -75.40
N ASP A 3 -24.70 -9.59 -74.43
CA ASP A 3 -24.93 -10.64 -73.46
C ASP A 3 -24.37 -10.23 -72.08
N SER A 4 -25.32 -10.04 -71.17
CA SER A 4 -25.16 -9.86 -69.73
C SER A 4 -24.56 -11.12 -69.11
N TRP A 5 -23.52 -10.97 -68.29
CA TRP A 5 -23.12 -12.01 -67.34
C TRP A 5 -22.96 -11.40 -65.96
N SER A 6 -24.09 -11.00 -65.36
CA SER A 6 -24.19 -11.00 -63.90
C SER A 6 -24.13 -12.44 -63.40
N THR A 7 -22.93 -12.94 -63.10
CA THR A 7 -22.80 -14.15 -62.28
C THR A 7 -23.09 -13.78 -60.82
N SER A 8 -24.37 -13.91 -60.45
CA SER A 8 -24.91 -14.10 -59.09
C SER A 8 -23.87 -14.21 -57.96
N GLY A 9 -23.31 -13.08 -57.55
CA GLY A 9 -22.31 -12.99 -56.49
C GLY A 9 -22.11 -11.52 -56.12
N THR A 10 -21.98 -11.23 -54.83
CA THR A 10 -21.81 -9.87 -54.31
C THR A 10 -20.49 -9.27 -54.83
N ASP A 11 -20.51 -8.26 -55.68
CA ASP A 11 -19.28 -7.54 -56.06
C ASP A 11 -18.62 -6.96 -54.81
N LEU A 12 -17.35 -7.30 -54.57
CA LEU A 12 -16.64 -6.95 -53.34
C LEU A 12 -15.47 -6.01 -53.65
N HIS A 13 -15.68 -4.71 -53.46
CA HIS A 13 -14.62 -3.73 -53.60
C HIS A 13 -13.68 -3.76 -52.38
N LEU A 14 -12.46 -4.27 -52.57
CA LEU A 14 -11.41 -4.33 -51.55
C LEU A 14 -10.17 -3.60 -52.03
N GLU A 15 -9.66 -2.67 -51.22
CA GLU A 15 -8.33 -2.12 -51.42
C GLU A 15 -7.30 -3.00 -50.70
N VAL A 16 -6.70 -3.93 -51.43
CA VAL A 16 -5.60 -4.76 -50.90
C VAL A 16 -4.33 -3.91 -50.85
N ARG A 17 -3.84 -3.59 -49.65
CA ARG A 17 -2.62 -2.81 -49.44
C ARG A 17 -1.54 -3.66 -48.75
N GLY A 18 -0.28 -3.50 -49.15
CA GLY A 18 0.89 -4.11 -48.49
C GLY A 18 1.69 -5.09 -49.35
N PRO A 19 2.92 -5.47 -48.92
CA PRO A 19 3.87 -6.23 -49.74
C PRO A 19 3.52 -7.72 -49.89
N LYS A 20 2.58 -8.25 -49.11
CA LYS A 20 2.12 -9.65 -49.16
C LYS A 20 0.62 -9.69 -49.42
N LEU A 21 0.24 -10.17 -50.61
CA LEU A 21 -1.16 -10.20 -51.10
C LEU A 21 -2.13 -10.90 -50.14
N ARG A 22 -1.72 -12.02 -49.51
CA ARG A 22 -2.56 -12.73 -48.52
C ARG A 22 -2.89 -11.84 -47.31
N GLN A 23 -1.87 -11.24 -46.72
CA GLN A 23 -2.00 -10.43 -45.51
C GLN A 23 -2.81 -9.17 -45.78
N GLY A 24 -2.55 -8.49 -46.90
CA GLY A 24 -3.35 -7.32 -47.32
C GLY A 24 -4.82 -7.67 -47.55
N LEU A 25 -5.12 -8.85 -48.11
CA LEU A 25 -6.48 -9.33 -48.30
C LEU A 25 -7.17 -9.64 -46.96
N THR A 26 -6.48 -10.36 -46.07
CA THR A 26 -6.96 -10.65 -44.70
C THR A 26 -7.28 -9.34 -43.96
N ASP A 27 -6.37 -8.37 -43.98
CA ASP A 27 -6.52 -7.09 -43.28
C ASP A 27 -7.69 -6.27 -43.85
N ALA A 28 -7.82 -6.19 -45.17
CA ALA A 28 -8.91 -5.46 -45.83
C ALA A 28 -10.29 -6.06 -45.49
N LEU A 29 -10.42 -7.39 -45.51
CA LEU A 29 -11.64 -8.10 -45.14
C LEU A 29 -11.95 -7.94 -43.64
N ARG A 30 -10.93 -8.02 -42.78
CA ARG A 30 -11.06 -7.82 -41.33
C ARG A 30 -11.58 -6.42 -41.01
N GLU A 31 -10.99 -5.40 -41.64
CA GLU A 31 -11.38 -4.01 -41.46
C GLU A 31 -12.78 -3.72 -41.99
N ALA A 32 -13.14 -4.30 -43.14
CA ALA A 32 -14.47 -4.16 -43.71
C ALA A 32 -15.54 -4.79 -42.80
N ALA A 33 -15.25 -5.94 -42.17
CA ALA A 33 -16.13 -6.54 -41.17
C ALA A 33 -16.18 -5.72 -39.87
N ARG A 34 -15.03 -5.21 -39.39
CA ARG A 34 -14.92 -4.42 -38.15
C ARG A 34 -15.66 -3.08 -38.21
N THR A 35 -15.57 -2.39 -39.34
CA THR A 35 -16.21 -1.09 -39.55
C THR A 35 -17.69 -1.20 -39.90
N GLY A 36 -18.21 -2.41 -40.11
CA GLY A 36 -19.58 -2.66 -40.53
C GLY A 36 -19.82 -2.43 -42.03
N ARG A 37 -18.78 -2.12 -42.82
CA ARG A 37 -18.87 -2.03 -44.30
C ARG A 37 -19.36 -3.34 -44.91
N LEU A 38 -18.93 -4.47 -44.34
CA LEU A 38 -19.55 -5.77 -44.57
C LEU A 38 -20.41 -6.11 -43.37
N ALA A 39 -21.73 -5.95 -43.53
CA ALA A 39 -22.68 -6.22 -42.47
C ALA A 39 -22.61 -7.69 -42.00
N PRO A 40 -22.88 -7.98 -40.72
CA PRO A 40 -22.92 -9.35 -40.23
C PRO A 40 -23.95 -10.21 -41.00
N GLY A 41 -23.55 -11.42 -41.42
CA GLY A 41 -24.35 -12.32 -42.24
C GLY A 41 -24.20 -12.13 -43.76
N THR A 42 -23.53 -11.07 -44.22
CA THR A 42 -23.21 -10.84 -45.64
C THR A 42 -22.45 -12.02 -46.21
N ARG A 43 -22.93 -12.55 -47.35
CA ARG A 43 -22.28 -13.64 -48.07
C ARG A 43 -21.15 -13.07 -48.92
N LEU A 44 -19.95 -13.63 -48.73
CA LEU A 44 -18.80 -13.32 -49.55
C LEU A 44 -18.82 -14.13 -50.85
N PRO A 45 -18.17 -13.64 -51.91
CA PRO A 45 -17.95 -14.42 -53.12
C PRO A 45 -17.19 -15.71 -52.82
N SER A 46 -17.35 -16.71 -53.69
CA SER A 46 -16.57 -17.93 -53.59
C SER A 46 -15.07 -17.64 -53.73
N SER A 47 -14.21 -18.49 -53.18
CA SER A 47 -12.75 -18.31 -53.33
C SER A 47 -12.29 -18.35 -54.79
N ARG A 48 -13.09 -18.93 -55.71
CA ARG A 48 -12.82 -18.92 -57.16
C ARG A 48 -13.19 -17.59 -57.79
N SER A 49 -14.37 -17.07 -57.45
CA SER A 49 -14.88 -15.80 -57.98
C SER A 49 -14.00 -14.64 -57.54
N LEU A 50 -13.75 -14.51 -56.23
CA LEU A 50 -12.93 -13.43 -55.69
C LEU A 50 -11.48 -13.49 -56.20
N ALA A 51 -10.96 -14.68 -56.45
CA ALA A 51 -9.62 -14.84 -57.03
C ALA A 51 -9.57 -14.35 -58.48
N ALA A 52 -10.62 -14.63 -59.28
CA ALA A 52 -10.75 -14.11 -60.64
C ALA A 52 -10.88 -12.58 -60.65
N ASP A 53 -11.73 -12.03 -59.78
CA ASP A 53 -11.98 -10.58 -59.69
C ASP A 53 -10.73 -9.80 -59.27
N LEU A 54 -9.94 -10.35 -58.36
CA LEU A 54 -8.70 -9.73 -57.87
C LEU A 54 -7.47 -10.07 -58.72
N GLY A 55 -7.58 -10.97 -59.70
CA GLY A 55 -6.45 -11.44 -60.51
C GLY A 55 -5.37 -12.19 -59.73
N ILE A 56 -5.73 -12.91 -58.66
CA ILE A 56 -4.79 -13.62 -57.77
C ILE A 56 -5.02 -15.13 -57.73
N ALA A 57 -4.05 -15.88 -57.18
CA ALA A 57 -4.19 -17.32 -57.00
C ALA A 57 -5.33 -17.66 -56.03
N ARG A 58 -6.17 -18.63 -56.41
CA ARG A 58 -7.30 -19.12 -55.59
C ARG A 58 -6.88 -19.53 -54.17
N ASN A 59 -5.71 -20.14 -54.01
CA ASN A 59 -5.21 -20.58 -52.71
C ASN A 59 -4.99 -19.39 -51.77
N THR A 60 -4.55 -18.23 -52.28
CA THR A 60 -4.39 -17.01 -51.49
C THR A 60 -5.71 -16.53 -50.88
N VAL A 61 -6.80 -16.59 -51.64
CA VAL A 61 -8.15 -16.25 -51.15
C VAL A 61 -8.66 -17.30 -50.17
N ALA A 62 -8.46 -18.59 -50.48
CA ALA A 62 -8.88 -19.68 -49.62
C ALA A 62 -8.21 -19.61 -48.24
N ASP A 63 -6.91 -19.33 -48.21
CA ASP A 63 -6.14 -19.19 -46.97
C ASP A 63 -6.59 -17.96 -46.17
N ALA A 64 -6.81 -16.81 -46.82
CA ALA A 64 -7.32 -15.61 -46.15
C ALA A 64 -8.72 -15.84 -45.54
N TYR A 65 -9.59 -16.56 -46.24
CA TYR A 65 -10.90 -16.96 -45.69
C TYR A 65 -10.74 -17.93 -44.53
N ALA A 66 -9.85 -18.92 -44.62
CA ALA A 66 -9.61 -19.88 -43.54
C ALA A 66 -9.08 -19.18 -42.27
N GLU A 67 -8.16 -18.23 -42.42
CA GLU A 67 -7.63 -17.39 -41.34
C GLU A 67 -8.74 -16.57 -40.67
N LEU A 68 -9.58 -15.88 -41.45
CA LEU A 68 -10.68 -15.08 -40.91
C LEU A 68 -11.82 -15.93 -40.32
N VAL A 69 -11.99 -17.17 -40.77
CA VAL A 69 -12.90 -18.13 -40.12
C VAL A 69 -12.33 -18.58 -38.78
N ALA A 70 -11.02 -18.89 -38.71
CA ALA A 70 -10.35 -19.25 -37.47
C ALA A 70 -10.37 -18.10 -36.44
N GLU A 71 -10.22 -16.85 -36.88
CA GLU A 71 -10.36 -15.65 -36.05
C GLU A 71 -11.82 -15.30 -35.67
N GLY A 72 -12.81 -15.97 -36.27
CA GLY A 72 -14.23 -15.70 -36.02
C GLY A 72 -14.74 -14.37 -36.61
N TRP A 73 -14.07 -13.84 -37.65
CA TRP A 73 -14.60 -12.74 -38.47
C TRP A 73 -15.57 -13.26 -39.53
N LEU A 74 -15.35 -14.48 -40.01
CA LEU A 74 -16.19 -15.17 -40.99
C LEU A 74 -16.71 -16.48 -40.42
N THR A 75 -17.81 -16.97 -41.01
CA THR A 75 -18.31 -18.33 -40.79
C THR A 75 -18.43 -19.03 -42.14
N ALA A 76 -17.95 -20.26 -42.22
CA ALA A 76 -18.08 -21.10 -43.40
C ALA A 76 -18.99 -22.29 -43.07
N ARG A 77 -20.03 -22.51 -43.88
CA ARG A 77 -20.89 -23.69 -43.78
C ARG A 77 -20.88 -24.43 -45.11
N GLN A 78 -20.63 -25.73 -45.06
CA GLN A 78 -20.60 -26.60 -46.24
C GLN A 78 -21.91 -26.43 -47.05
N GLY A 79 -21.77 -26.15 -48.35
CA GLY A 79 -22.90 -25.89 -49.26
C GLY A 79 -23.54 -24.48 -49.19
N SER A 80 -23.24 -23.65 -48.18
CA SER A 80 -23.84 -22.30 -48.00
C SER A 80 -22.86 -21.14 -48.29
N GLY A 81 -21.57 -21.45 -48.46
CA GLY A 81 -20.51 -20.46 -48.70
C GLY A 81 -20.03 -19.77 -47.42
N THR A 82 -19.16 -18.78 -47.58
CA THR A 82 -18.56 -18.01 -46.48
C THR A 82 -19.37 -16.73 -46.22
N ARG A 83 -19.64 -16.42 -44.96
CA ARG A 83 -20.40 -15.23 -44.53
C ARG A 83 -19.66 -14.47 -43.44
N VAL A 84 -19.92 -13.17 -43.30
CA VAL A 84 -19.45 -12.40 -42.13
C VAL A 84 -20.15 -12.91 -40.87
N ALA A 85 -19.39 -13.17 -39.81
CA ALA A 85 -19.93 -13.69 -38.56
C ALA A 85 -20.94 -12.70 -37.93
N ARG A 86 -22.10 -13.19 -37.47
CA ARG A 86 -23.05 -12.40 -36.67
C ARG A 86 -22.49 -12.20 -35.27
N ARG A 87 -21.86 -11.05 -35.02
CA ARG A 87 -21.46 -10.63 -33.68
C ARG A 87 -22.66 -10.00 -32.97
N SER A 88 -22.77 -10.24 -31.66
CA SER A 88 -23.67 -9.45 -30.80
C SER A 88 -23.32 -7.98 -31.01
N GLU A 89 -24.30 -7.13 -31.32
CA GLU A 89 -24.04 -5.69 -31.48
C GLU A 89 -23.31 -5.17 -30.25
N PRO A 90 -22.30 -4.28 -30.40
CA PRO A 90 -21.74 -3.61 -29.25
C PRO A 90 -22.89 -2.92 -28.53
N ARG A 91 -23.13 -3.30 -27.27
CA ARG A 91 -24.15 -2.66 -26.43
C ARG A 91 -23.83 -1.18 -26.44
N ARG A 92 -24.64 -0.37 -27.13
CA ARG A 92 -24.52 1.09 -27.11
C ARG A 92 -24.69 1.53 -25.66
N THR A 93 -23.59 1.70 -24.94
CA THR A 93 -23.61 2.38 -23.65
C THR A 93 -23.96 3.82 -23.98
N ALA A 94 -25.16 4.24 -23.60
CA ALA A 94 -25.48 5.66 -23.56
C ALA A 94 -24.34 6.37 -22.81
N PRO A 95 -23.80 7.48 -23.32
CA PRO A 95 -22.81 8.23 -22.58
C PRO A 95 -23.52 8.78 -21.35
N GLY A 96 -23.36 8.09 -20.22
CA GLY A 96 -23.66 8.64 -18.92
C GLY A 96 -22.72 9.82 -18.77
N THR A 97 -23.25 11.04 -18.96
CA THR A 97 -22.57 12.26 -18.55
C THR A 97 -22.56 12.24 -17.02
N ALA A 98 -21.66 11.44 -16.45
CA ALA A 98 -21.25 11.58 -15.07
C ALA A 98 -20.76 13.01 -14.97
N ARG A 99 -21.58 13.89 -14.40
CA ARG A 99 -21.20 15.25 -14.05
C ARG A 99 -19.98 15.10 -13.17
N THR A 100 -18.79 15.31 -13.72
CA THR A 100 -17.56 15.41 -12.97
C THR A 100 -17.77 16.59 -12.05
N ARG A 101 -18.08 16.32 -10.78
CA ARG A 101 -18.00 17.35 -9.75
C ARG A 101 -16.60 17.95 -9.89
N PRO A 102 -16.47 19.28 -10.01
CA PRO A 102 -15.15 19.89 -10.02
C PRO A 102 -14.41 19.35 -8.80
N ALA A 103 -13.23 18.78 -9.03
CA ALA A 103 -12.40 18.29 -7.95
C ALA A 103 -12.24 19.45 -6.97
N ARG A 104 -12.67 19.27 -5.71
CA ARG A 104 -12.29 20.20 -4.65
C ARG A 104 -10.78 20.37 -4.79
N GLY A 105 -10.31 21.61 -4.93
CA GLY A 105 -8.90 21.89 -5.15
C GLY A 105 -8.08 21.14 -4.10
N ARG A 106 -7.01 20.47 -4.53
CA ARG A 106 -6.11 19.80 -3.58
C ARG A 106 -5.63 20.87 -2.58
N PRO A 107 -5.59 20.56 -1.28
CA PRO A 107 -5.02 21.47 -0.29
C PRO A 107 -3.65 21.95 -0.76
N ALA A 108 -3.39 23.25 -0.63
CA ALA A 108 -2.09 23.83 -0.96
C ALA A 108 -0.98 23.25 -0.06
N TYR A 109 -1.34 22.92 1.19
CA TYR A 109 -0.45 22.39 2.20
C TYR A 109 -1.00 21.12 2.85
N ASN A 110 -0.09 20.23 3.26
CA ASN A 110 -0.44 18.95 3.86
C ASN A 110 0.42 18.67 5.10
N LEU A 111 -0.23 18.74 6.28
CA LEU A 111 0.33 18.34 7.57
C LEU A 111 -0.40 17.10 8.12
N LEU A 112 -0.97 16.26 7.27
CA LEU A 112 -1.51 14.97 7.69
C LEU A 112 -0.40 14.09 8.29
N PRO A 113 -0.65 13.38 9.40
CA PRO A 113 0.35 12.53 10.02
C PRO A 113 0.67 11.30 9.16
N GLY A 114 1.77 10.63 9.48
CA GLY A 114 2.11 9.33 8.91
C GLY A 114 2.80 9.34 7.54
N SER A 115 3.09 10.50 6.96
CA SER A 115 3.89 10.60 5.72
C SER A 115 5.29 11.19 6.02
N PRO A 116 6.38 10.57 5.53
CA PRO A 116 7.70 11.18 5.57
C PRO A 116 7.84 12.29 4.51
N ASP A 117 8.97 12.99 4.52
CA ASP A 117 9.34 13.89 3.44
C ASP A 117 9.78 13.13 2.18
N LEU A 118 8.85 12.89 1.26
CA LEU A 118 9.11 12.18 0.01
C LEU A 118 10.05 12.92 -0.94
N ALA A 119 10.21 14.25 -0.81
CA ALA A 119 11.18 14.99 -1.60
C ALA A 119 12.62 14.57 -1.22
N SER A 120 12.83 14.24 0.05
CA SER A 120 14.12 13.84 0.63
C SER A 120 14.52 12.38 0.37
N PHE A 121 13.72 11.61 -0.38
CA PHE A 121 14.08 10.23 -0.74
C PHE A 121 15.47 10.19 -1.41
N PRO A 122 16.39 9.30 -0.97
CA PRO A 122 17.80 9.31 -1.36
C PRO A 122 18.01 8.67 -2.75
N ARG A 123 17.46 9.28 -3.81
CA ARG A 123 17.40 8.75 -5.18
C ARG A 123 18.75 8.27 -5.71
N ALA A 124 19.80 9.08 -5.57
CA ALA A 124 21.12 8.74 -6.09
C ALA A 124 21.74 7.51 -5.39
N GLU A 125 21.68 7.48 -4.05
CA GLU A 125 22.20 6.34 -3.27
C GLU A 125 21.33 5.09 -3.47
N TRP A 126 20.01 5.25 -3.62
CA TRP A 126 19.11 4.14 -3.96
C TRP A 126 19.42 3.55 -5.34
N LEU A 127 19.63 4.38 -6.37
CA LEU A 127 20.02 3.93 -7.71
C LEU A 127 21.38 3.22 -7.71
N LYS A 128 22.32 3.71 -6.89
CA LYS A 128 23.63 3.08 -6.71
C LYS A 128 23.51 1.71 -6.04
N ALA A 129 22.68 1.59 -5.00
CA ALA A 129 22.39 0.32 -4.35
C ALA A 129 21.70 -0.65 -5.31
N ALA A 130 20.68 -0.18 -6.05
CA ALA A 130 19.95 -0.98 -7.02
C ALA A 130 20.89 -1.55 -8.10
N ARG A 131 21.77 -0.71 -8.67
CA ARG A 131 22.74 -1.14 -9.66
C ARG A 131 23.62 -2.27 -9.13
N ARG A 132 24.24 -2.08 -7.97
CA ARG A 132 25.12 -3.09 -7.36
C ARG A 132 24.37 -4.38 -7.02
N ALA A 133 23.18 -4.25 -6.44
CA ALA A 133 22.35 -5.37 -6.06
C ALA A 133 21.94 -6.21 -7.28
N LEU A 134 21.60 -5.56 -8.40
CA LEU A 134 21.22 -6.22 -9.65
C LEU A 134 22.43 -6.84 -10.36
N ASP A 135 23.58 -6.15 -10.38
CA ASP A 135 24.82 -6.67 -10.98
C ASP A 135 25.32 -7.93 -10.25
N ALA A 136 25.10 -8.02 -8.93
CA ALA A 136 25.48 -9.16 -8.10
C ALA A 136 24.36 -10.21 -7.92
N ALA A 137 23.15 -9.96 -8.43
CA ALA A 137 22.00 -10.82 -8.17
C ALA A 137 22.19 -12.21 -8.81
N PRO A 138 21.99 -13.30 -8.05
CA PRO A 138 21.99 -14.64 -8.64
C PRO A 138 20.77 -14.83 -9.53
N HIS A 139 20.84 -15.73 -10.51
CA HIS A 139 19.76 -15.94 -11.47
C HIS A 139 18.42 -16.31 -10.81
N GLU A 140 18.44 -17.08 -9.70
CA GLU A 140 17.21 -17.42 -8.97
C GLU A 140 16.52 -16.21 -8.31
N ALA A 141 17.21 -15.07 -8.15
CA ALA A 141 16.60 -13.86 -7.59
C ALA A 141 15.49 -13.27 -8.48
N PHE A 142 15.50 -13.61 -9.78
CA PHE A 142 14.48 -13.20 -10.74
C PHE A 142 13.28 -14.17 -10.82
N GLY A 143 13.31 -15.27 -10.06
CA GLY A 143 12.22 -16.23 -9.95
C GLY A 143 11.38 -16.05 -8.68
N TYR A 144 10.50 -17.03 -8.42
CA TYR A 144 9.80 -17.14 -7.14
C TYR A 144 10.76 -17.67 -6.07
N GLY A 145 10.86 -16.94 -4.96
CA GLY A 145 11.77 -17.27 -3.87
C GLY A 145 11.07 -17.80 -2.62
N ASP A 146 11.87 -17.93 -1.56
CA ASP A 146 11.42 -18.23 -0.20
C ASP A 146 10.24 -17.31 0.20
N ALA A 147 9.16 -17.90 0.71
CA ALA A 147 7.98 -17.19 1.19
C ALA A 147 8.28 -16.23 2.36
N ARG A 148 9.43 -16.37 3.05
CA ARG A 148 9.90 -15.37 4.02
C ARG A 148 10.41 -14.08 3.38
N GLY A 149 10.76 -14.11 2.09
CA GLY A 149 11.51 -13.06 1.41
C GLY A 149 13.00 -13.38 1.29
N ARG A 150 13.73 -12.54 0.55
CA ARG A 150 15.14 -12.70 0.22
C ARG A 150 16.00 -12.76 1.47
N VAL A 151 16.83 -13.80 1.55
CA VAL A 151 17.73 -14.02 2.69
C VAL A 151 18.69 -12.85 2.87
N GLU A 152 19.14 -12.23 1.78
CA GLU A 152 20.04 -11.07 1.80
C GLU A 152 19.43 -9.92 2.60
N LEU A 153 18.14 -9.63 2.39
CA LEU A 153 17.43 -8.60 3.14
C LEU A 153 17.21 -9.03 4.59
N ARG A 154 16.76 -10.28 4.82
CA ARG A 154 16.52 -10.80 6.18
C ARG A 154 17.78 -10.75 7.04
N THR A 155 18.94 -11.11 6.49
CA THR A 155 20.23 -11.07 7.19
C THR A 155 20.59 -9.65 7.61
N VAL A 156 20.62 -8.70 6.68
CA VAL A 156 21.04 -7.33 7.03
C VAL A 156 20.00 -6.60 7.90
N LEU A 157 18.71 -6.94 7.76
CA LEU A 157 17.67 -6.45 8.65
C LEU A 157 17.86 -6.99 10.07
N ALA A 158 18.20 -8.27 10.26
CA ALA A 158 18.43 -8.83 11.58
C ALA A 158 19.53 -8.05 12.34
N ASP A 159 20.66 -7.81 11.69
CA ASP A 159 21.77 -7.03 12.25
C ASP A 159 21.37 -5.58 12.54
N TYR A 160 20.64 -4.96 11.62
CA TYR A 160 20.15 -3.59 11.78
C TYR A 160 19.18 -3.48 12.96
N LEU A 161 18.18 -4.36 13.06
CA LEU A 161 17.15 -4.33 14.10
C LEU A 161 17.73 -4.63 15.48
N ALA A 162 18.66 -5.59 15.58
CA ALA A 162 19.34 -5.89 16.83
C ALA A 162 20.08 -4.66 17.38
N ARG A 163 20.85 -3.99 16.55
CA ARG A 163 21.66 -2.84 16.95
C ARG A 163 20.85 -1.55 17.11
N ALA A 164 19.90 -1.29 16.22
CA ALA A 164 19.14 -0.04 16.22
C ALA A 164 17.99 -0.06 17.23
N ARG A 165 17.33 -1.22 17.39
CA ARG A 165 16.07 -1.35 18.15
C ARG A 165 16.15 -2.31 19.33
N GLY A 166 17.24 -3.06 19.49
CA GLY A 166 17.36 -4.07 20.55
C GLY A 166 16.46 -5.28 20.32
N VAL A 167 16.05 -5.52 19.07
CA VAL A 167 15.19 -6.64 18.70
C VAL A 167 16.04 -7.91 18.63
N HIS A 168 15.60 -8.99 19.26
CA HIS A 168 16.17 -10.32 19.05
C HIS A 168 15.71 -10.84 17.69
N ALA A 169 16.47 -10.49 16.66
CA ALA A 169 16.17 -10.82 15.28
C ALA A 169 17.10 -11.94 14.78
N ASP A 170 16.50 -13.07 14.43
CA ASP A 170 17.13 -14.14 13.64
C ASP A 170 16.56 -14.06 12.22
N PRO A 171 17.38 -14.06 11.16
CA PRO A 171 16.89 -14.04 9.78
C PRO A 171 15.81 -15.09 9.49
N GLU A 172 15.87 -16.27 10.12
CA GLU A 172 14.89 -17.35 9.92
C GLU A 172 13.52 -17.08 10.56
N ARG A 173 13.45 -16.07 11.45
CA ARG A 173 12.23 -15.58 12.08
C ARG A 173 11.68 -14.31 11.43
N ILE A 174 12.36 -13.79 10.41
CA ILE A 174 11.94 -12.59 9.69
C ILE A 174 11.07 -13.00 8.50
N VAL A 175 9.89 -12.37 8.39
CA VAL A 175 9.02 -12.47 7.21
C VAL A 175 8.82 -11.09 6.60
N ILE A 176 9.24 -10.92 5.35
CA ILE A 176 9.05 -9.70 4.58
C ILE A 176 7.58 -9.56 4.16
N CYS A 177 7.07 -8.34 4.26
CA CYS A 177 5.68 -7.98 4.00
C CYS A 177 5.60 -6.79 3.04
N SER A 178 4.48 -6.73 2.30
CA SER A 178 4.20 -5.67 1.34
C SER A 178 3.58 -4.46 2.05
N GLY A 179 4.31 -3.90 3.01
CA GLY A 179 3.82 -2.92 4.00
C GLY A 179 3.22 -3.55 5.26
N PHE A 180 3.06 -2.72 6.31
CA PHE A 180 2.60 -3.15 7.64
C PHE A 180 1.23 -3.85 7.60
N VAL A 181 0.27 -3.28 6.86
CA VAL A 181 -1.08 -3.83 6.69
C VAL A 181 -1.06 -5.26 6.17
N HIS A 182 -0.14 -5.62 5.27
CA HIS A 182 -0.02 -7.01 4.82
C HIS A 182 0.37 -7.93 5.99
N GLY A 183 1.35 -7.54 6.80
CA GLY A 183 1.71 -8.29 8.01
C GLY A 183 0.52 -8.45 8.97
N LEU A 184 -0.27 -7.38 9.15
CA LEU A 184 -1.45 -7.42 10.02
C LEU A 184 -2.55 -8.34 9.49
N MET A 185 -2.77 -8.37 8.17
CA MET A 185 -3.70 -9.32 7.53
C MET A 185 -3.26 -10.77 7.76
N LEU A 186 -1.97 -11.06 7.64
CA LEU A 186 -1.43 -12.40 7.93
C LEU A 186 -1.65 -12.78 9.39
N MET A 187 -1.36 -11.87 10.32
CA MET A 187 -1.58 -12.11 11.74
C MET A 187 -3.07 -12.29 12.06
N GLY A 188 -3.97 -11.52 11.44
CA GLY A 188 -5.41 -11.70 11.59
C GLY A 188 -5.86 -13.11 11.21
N LYS A 189 -5.36 -13.64 10.07
CA LYS A 189 -5.63 -15.02 9.63
C LYS A 189 -5.06 -16.06 10.60
N VAL A 190 -3.80 -15.91 11.03
CA VAL A 190 -3.15 -16.84 11.97
C VAL A 190 -3.87 -16.87 13.32
N LEU A 191 -4.20 -15.71 13.88
CA LEU A 191 -4.91 -15.60 15.16
C LEU A 191 -6.28 -16.31 15.09
N ARG A 192 -7.00 -16.17 13.99
CA ARG A 192 -8.29 -16.86 13.78
C ARG A 192 -8.14 -18.36 13.63
N GLN A 193 -7.11 -18.82 12.94
CA GLN A 193 -6.76 -20.25 12.87
C GLN A 193 -6.42 -20.83 14.25
N ARG A 194 -5.74 -20.03 15.11
CA ARG A 194 -5.52 -20.32 16.53
C ARG A 194 -6.77 -20.18 17.41
N ARG A 195 -7.94 -19.92 16.83
CA ARG A 195 -9.23 -19.72 17.52
C ARG A 195 -9.25 -18.54 18.48
N VAL A 196 -8.36 -17.56 18.30
CA VAL A 196 -8.44 -16.27 19.00
C VAL A 196 -9.72 -15.57 18.55
N ARG A 197 -10.47 -15.06 19.53
CA ARG A 197 -11.74 -14.35 19.29
C ARG A 197 -11.57 -12.84 19.35
N GLU A 198 -10.61 -12.37 20.15
CA GLU A 198 -10.42 -10.97 20.47
C GLU A 198 -8.96 -10.55 20.33
N VAL A 199 -8.75 -9.42 19.65
CA VAL A 199 -7.48 -8.68 19.65
C VAL A 199 -7.74 -7.31 20.24
N ALA A 200 -7.21 -7.05 21.43
CA ALA A 200 -7.37 -5.74 22.02
C ALA A 200 -6.47 -4.72 21.30
N VAL A 201 -6.96 -3.50 21.12
CA VAL A 201 -6.23 -2.42 20.44
C VAL A 201 -6.24 -1.18 21.33
N GLU A 202 -5.26 -0.30 21.15
CA GLU A 202 -5.23 0.97 21.87
C GLU A 202 -6.49 1.81 21.60
N SER A 203 -7.01 2.51 22.61
CA SER A 203 -8.22 3.34 22.51
C SER A 203 -8.14 4.44 21.45
N TYR A 204 -6.94 4.82 21.06
CA TYR A 204 -6.68 5.71 19.92
C TYR A 204 -5.70 5.02 18.98
N GLY A 205 -6.00 5.02 17.68
CA GLY A 205 -5.18 4.38 16.66
C GLY A 205 -5.85 4.43 15.29
N LEU A 206 -5.22 3.81 14.30
CA LEU A 206 -5.71 3.78 12.92
C LEU A 206 -6.95 2.88 12.79
N ASP A 207 -8.01 3.42 12.20
CA ASP A 207 -9.22 2.67 11.83
C ASP A 207 -8.91 1.56 10.85
N GLU A 208 -8.00 1.80 9.89
CA GLU A 208 -7.62 0.80 8.91
C GLU A 208 -7.01 -0.47 9.55
N HIS A 209 -6.32 -0.34 10.69
CA HIS A 209 -5.80 -1.49 11.43
C HIS A 209 -6.92 -2.30 12.09
N ARG A 210 -7.95 -1.63 12.61
CA ARG A 210 -9.12 -2.28 13.23
C ARG A 210 -9.98 -2.96 12.19
N ASP A 211 -10.16 -2.33 11.04
CA ASP A 211 -10.93 -2.88 9.91
C ASP A 211 -10.30 -4.19 9.43
N VAL A 212 -8.98 -4.22 9.23
CA VAL A 212 -8.24 -5.44 8.82
C VAL A 212 -8.45 -6.60 9.80
N LEU A 213 -8.41 -6.34 11.11
CA LEU A 213 -8.62 -7.38 12.12
C LEU A 213 -10.10 -7.81 12.21
N THR A 214 -11.02 -6.86 12.03
CA THR A 214 -12.47 -7.11 11.99
C THR A 214 -12.86 -7.94 10.77
N GLU A 215 -12.25 -7.68 9.61
CA GLU A 215 -12.42 -8.47 8.38
C GLU A 215 -11.91 -9.91 8.52
N ALA A 216 -10.87 -10.13 9.34
CA ALA A 216 -10.47 -11.48 9.73
C ALA A 216 -11.50 -12.15 10.67
N GLY A 217 -12.46 -11.40 11.20
CA GLY A 217 -13.52 -11.84 12.09
C GLY A 217 -13.16 -11.76 13.58
N LEU A 218 -12.12 -11.01 13.93
CA LEU A 218 -11.72 -10.77 15.33
C LEU A 218 -12.61 -9.67 15.92
N ARG A 219 -12.98 -9.80 17.19
CA ARG A 219 -13.53 -8.69 17.98
C ARG A 219 -12.41 -7.81 18.48
N ILE A 220 -12.66 -6.51 18.56
CA ILE A 220 -11.63 -5.50 18.77
C ILE A 220 -11.94 -4.68 20.03
N PRO A 221 -11.76 -5.23 21.25
CA PRO A 221 -11.97 -4.44 22.45
C PRO A 221 -10.90 -3.36 22.60
N ALA A 222 -11.27 -2.18 23.10
CA ALA A 222 -10.35 -1.09 23.34
C ALA A 222 -9.57 -1.30 24.66
N LEU A 223 -8.26 -1.05 24.61
CA LEU A 223 -7.42 -0.88 25.78
C LEU A 223 -7.46 0.58 26.22
N PRO A 224 -7.79 0.86 27.49
CA PRO A 224 -7.83 2.21 28.00
C PRO A 224 -6.44 2.85 27.93
N PHE A 225 -6.44 4.18 27.91
CA PHE A 225 -5.24 5.00 27.79
C PHE A 225 -5.30 6.13 28.81
N ASP A 226 -4.17 6.40 29.47
CA ASP A 226 -4.02 7.52 30.41
C ASP A 226 -2.63 8.18 30.28
N GLU A 227 -2.21 8.94 31.29
CA GLU A 227 -0.95 9.69 31.29
C GLU A 227 0.31 8.82 31.16
N LEU A 228 0.22 7.52 31.50
CA LEU A 228 1.34 6.56 31.40
C LEU A 228 1.32 5.74 30.10
N GLY A 229 0.37 6.03 29.20
CA GLY A 229 0.20 5.34 27.92
C GLY A 229 -1.01 4.42 27.90
N THR A 230 -0.94 3.37 27.08
CA THR A 230 -1.96 2.29 27.05
C THR A 230 -1.89 1.49 28.35
N ASP A 231 -3.01 1.27 29.03
CA ASP A 231 -3.08 0.52 30.29
C ASP A 231 -3.39 -0.97 30.05
N PRO A 232 -2.44 -1.89 30.33
CA PRO A 232 -2.65 -3.33 30.18
C PRO A 232 -3.30 -3.98 31.40
N ALA A 233 -3.55 -3.28 32.52
CA ALA A 233 -3.94 -3.90 33.79
C ALA A 233 -5.21 -4.76 33.70
N GLY A 234 -6.19 -4.35 32.88
CA GLY A 234 -7.43 -5.11 32.69
C GLY A 234 -7.29 -6.39 31.84
N LEU A 235 -6.14 -6.62 31.19
CA LEU A 235 -5.95 -7.77 30.30
C LEU A 235 -6.02 -9.09 31.08
N GLY A 236 -6.88 -9.99 30.62
CA GLY A 236 -7.15 -11.27 31.28
C GLY A 236 -8.24 -11.20 32.37
N GLU A 237 -8.84 -10.03 32.58
CA GLU A 237 -9.89 -9.80 33.58
C GLU A 237 -11.15 -9.22 32.93
N GLY A 238 -12.30 -9.37 33.61
CA GLY A 238 -13.58 -8.76 33.21
C GLY A 238 -13.90 -8.90 31.71
N GLY A 239 -14.18 -7.75 31.08
CA GLY A 239 -14.49 -7.66 29.65
C GLY A 239 -13.33 -7.96 28.70
N LEU A 240 -12.09 -8.07 29.20
CA LEU A 240 -10.88 -8.38 28.43
C LEU A 240 -10.34 -9.80 28.74
N ARG A 241 -11.10 -10.63 29.46
CA ARG A 241 -10.72 -12.03 29.77
C ARG A 241 -10.57 -12.90 28.52
N GLY A 242 -11.27 -12.57 27.44
CA GLY A 242 -11.27 -13.32 26.18
C GLY A 242 -10.15 -12.92 25.20
N VAL A 243 -9.37 -11.90 25.52
CA VAL A 243 -8.32 -11.34 24.65
C VAL A 243 -7.20 -12.37 24.48
N GLY A 244 -6.91 -12.72 23.23
CA GLY A 244 -5.80 -13.62 22.88
C GLY A 244 -4.60 -12.92 22.26
N ALA A 245 -4.76 -11.67 21.83
CA ALA A 245 -3.65 -10.83 21.37
C ALA A 245 -3.90 -9.34 21.61
N VAL A 246 -2.84 -8.53 21.58
CA VAL A 246 -2.91 -7.07 21.69
C VAL A 246 -2.15 -6.44 20.53
N LEU A 247 -2.69 -5.42 19.87
CA LEU A 247 -1.95 -4.56 18.94
C LEU A 247 -1.66 -3.22 19.63
N MET A 248 -0.39 -2.84 19.71
CA MET A 248 0.03 -1.61 20.40
C MET A 248 1.28 -0.97 19.80
N THR A 249 1.47 0.32 20.08
CA THR A 249 2.59 1.14 19.56
C THR A 249 3.51 1.61 20.71
N PRO A 250 4.29 0.71 21.34
CA PRO A 250 4.90 0.95 22.64
C PRO A 250 6.10 1.91 22.62
N ALA A 251 6.73 2.10 21.46
CA ALA A 251 7.85 3.03 21.31
C ALA A 251 7.36 4.48 21.19
N HIS A 252 6.24 4.70 20.50
CA HIS A 252 5.69 6.01 20.23
C HIS A 252 4.19 5.87 19.88
N GLN A 253 3.32 6.07 20.85
CA GLN A 253 1.92 5.72 20.69
C GLN A 253 1.28 6.51 19.55
N PHE A 254 0.60 5.85 18.60
CA PHE A 254 -0.10 6.57 17.54
C PHE A 254 -1.58 6.81 17.90
N PRO A 255 -2.10 8.05 17.90
CA PRO A 255 -1.43 9.31 17.58
C PRO A 255 -0.91 10.10 18.80
N VAL A 256 -1.12 9.64 20.04
CA VAL A 256 -0.88 10.46 21.25
C VAL A 256 0.59 10.85 21.44
N GLY A 257 1.51 10.04 20.91
CA GLY A 257 2.93 10.33 20.81
C GLY A 257 3.73 10.08 22.09
N MET A 258 3.19 9.29 23.02
CA MET A 258 3.86 8.94 24.28
C MET A 258 4.48 7.53 24.18
N PRO A 259 5.71 7.30 24.68
CA PRO A 259 6.22 5.95 24.84
C PRO A 259 5.46 5.23 25.96
N LEU A 260 5.30 3.91 25.86
CA LEU A 260 4.68 3.11 26.92
C LEU A 260 5.59 3.08 28.16
N HIS A 261 5.02 3.39 29.33
CA HIS A 261 5.75 3.40 30.60
C HIS A 261 6.44 2.05 30.88
N PRO A 262 7.66 2.02 31.47
CA PRO A 262 8.39 0.78 31.76
C PRO A 262 7.57 -0.29 32.49
N ASP A 263 6.84 0.08 33.55
CA ASP A 263 6.01 -0.87 34.30
C ASP A 263 4.90 -1.48 33.45
N ARG A 264 4.37 -0.71 32.49
CA ARG A 264 3.33 -1.19 31.56
C ARG A 264 3.88 -2.09 30.47
N ARG A 265 5.12 -1.86 30.05
CA ARG A 265 5.85 -2.78 29.17
C ARG A 265 5.99 -4.15 29.85
N THR A 266 6.42 -4.16 31.10
CA THR A 266 6.52 -5.39 31.91
C THR A 266 5.15 -6.04 32.09
N ALA A 267 4.13 -5.28 32.51
CA ALA A 267 2.78 -5.81 32.71
C ALA A 267 2.17 -6.43 31.45
N ALA A 268 2.35 -5.81 30.28
CA ALA A 268 1.87 -6.37 29.01
C ALA A 268 2.56 -7.70 28.68
N VAL A 269 3.88 -7.78 28.84
CA VAL A 269 4.65 -9.01 28.60
C VAL A 269 4.29 -10.11 29.60
N ASP A 270 4.12 -9.76 30.88
CA ASP A 270 3.73 -10.72 31.92
C ASP A 270 2.31 -11.26 31.69
N TRP A 271 1.39 -10.43 31.20
CA TRP A 271 0.09 -10.90 30.72
C TRP A 271 0.26 -11.93 29.58
N ALA A 272 1.07 -11.63 28.57
CA ALA A 272 1.28 -12.53 27.43
C ALA A 272 1.92 -13.87 27.87
N ARG A 273 2.87 -13.82 28.81
CA ARG A 273 3.49 -15.02 29.42
C ARG A 273 2.48 -15.88 30.17
N ARG A 274 1.68 -15.25 31.04
CA ARG A 274 0.72 -15.94 31.92
C ARG A 274 -0.45 -16.56 31.15
N THR A 275 -0.91 -15.90 30.09
CA THR A 275 -2.10 -16.32 29.32
C THR A 275 -1.76 -17.11 28.06
N GLY A 276 -0.50 -17.05 27.62
CA GLY A 276 -0.09 -17.52 26.29
C GLY A 276 -0.49 -16.57 25.15
N GLY A 277 -1.02 -15.39 25.47
CA GLY A 277 -1.38 -14.36 24.49
C GLY A 277 -0.19 -13.82 23.72
N LEU A 278 -0.48 -13.05 22.66
CA LEU A 278 0.51 -12.44 21.78
C LEU A 278 0.43 -10.92 21.83
N ILE A 279 1.58 -10.25 21.68
CA ILE A 279 1.63 -8.80 21.48
C ILE A 279 2.11 -8.55 20.05
N LEU A 280 1.29 -7.85 19.26
CA LEU A 280 1.66 -7.30 17.97
C LEU A 280 2.19 -5.89 18.23
N GLU A 281 3.52 -5.76 18.19
CA GLU A 281 4.21 -4.49 18.34
C GLU A 281 4.30 -3.79 16.98
N ASP A 282 3.58 -2.69 16.81
CA ASP A 282 3.74 -1.79 15.68
C ASP A 282 4.83 -0.76 15.97
N ASP A 283 5.96 -0.90 15.28
CA ASP A 283 7.13 -0.03 15.39
C ASP A 283 7.34 0.77 14.09
N TYR A 284 6.40 1.68 13.82
CA TYR A 284 6.34 2.42 12.56
C TYR A 284 7.41 3.52 12.43
N ASP A 285 7.83 4.17 13.51
CA ASP A 285 8.68 5.37 13.46
C ASP A 285 9.80 5.43 14.51
N GLY A 286 10.07 4.36 15.24
CA GLY A 286 10.97 4.46 16.39
C GLY A 286 12.45 4.70 16.03
N GLU A 287 12.84 4.74 14.74
CA GLU A 287 14.10 5.35 14.30
C GLU A 287 14.20 6.84 14.60
N PHE A 288 13.08 7.54 14.74
CA PHE A 288 13.01 8.99 14.84
C PHE A 288 12.80 9.45 16.27
N ARG A 289 13.78 9.18 17.15
CA ARG A 289 13.77 9.75 18.50
C ARG A 289 14.62 11.02 18.59
N TYR A 290 14.12 12.00 19.35
CA TYR A 290 14.78 13.30 19.54
C TYR A 290 15.20 13.55 20.99
N ASP A 291 14.65 12.79 21.93
CA ASP A 291 15.11 12.71 23.31
C ASP A 291 16.41 11.87 23.42
N ARG A 292 17.18 12.06 24.49
CA ARG A 292 18.50 11.42 24.67
C ARG A 292 18.41 9.98 25.22
N ARG A 293 17.21 9.40 25.37
CA ARG A 293 17.02 8.05 25.94
C ARG A 293 16.50 7.11 24.85
N PRO A 294 17.32 6.18 24.33
CA PRO A 294 16.82 5.18 23.41
C PRO A 294 15.78 4.30 24.11
N VAL A 295 14.60 4.16 23.49
CA VAL A 295 13.56 3.23 23.93
C VAL A 295 13.61 2.03 22.98
N GLY A 296 14.10 0.90 23.49
CA GLY A 296 14.15 -0.35 22.71
C GLY A 296 12.75 -0.87 22.36
N ALA A 297 12.69 -1.73 21.35
CA ALA A 297 11.48 -2.49 21.04
C ALA A 297 11.01 -3.28 22.28
N LEU A 298 9.70 -3.39 22.45
CA LEU A 298 9.06 -4.24 23.45
C LEU A 298 9.44 -5.70 23.23
N GLN A 299 9.66 -6.12 21.98
CA GLN A 299 10.09 -7.48 21.65
C GLN A 299 11.36 -7.92 22.35
N GLY A 300 12.27 -7.00 22.68
CA GLY A 300 13.47 -7.30 23.46
C GLY A 300 13.20 -7.88 24.86
N LEU A 301 12.00 -7.69 25.40
CA LEU A 301 11.61 -8.25 26.71
C LEU A 301 11.14 -9.71 26.63
N ASP A 302 10.53 -10.12 25.52
CA ASP A 302 10.11 -11.51 25.28
C ASP A 302 9.91 -11.81 23.78
N PRO A 303 10.94 -12.35 23.09
CA PRO A 303 10.88 -12.72 21.68
C PRO A 303 9.87 -13.81 21.33
N GLU A 304 9.40 -14.59 22.31
CA GLU A 304 8.46 -15.69 22.07
C GLU A 304 7.00 -15.27 22.31
N ARG A 305 6.77 -14.04 22.78
CA ARG A 305 5.43 -13.47 23.01
C ARG A 305 5.13 -12.22 22.19
N VAL A 306 6.15 -11.54 21.71
CA VAL A 306 6.00 -10.29 20.96
C VAL A 306 6.36 -10.50 19.49
N VAL A 307 5.40 -10.26 18.61
CA VAL A 307 5.60 -10.11 17.16
C VAL A 307 5.99 -8.67 16.90
N HIS A 308 7.26 -8.44 16.58
CA HIS A 308 7.73 -7.11 16.19
C HIS A 308 7.40 -6.83 14.73
N MET A 309 6.78 -5.71 14.43
CA MET A 309 6.39 -5.32 13.08
C MET A 309 6.99 -3.96 12.73
N GLY A 310 7.92 -3.95 11.77
CA GLY A 310 8.62 -2.74 11.32
C GLY A 310 8.35 -2.40 9.86
N THR A 311 8.70 -1.19 9.43
CA THR A 311 8.47 -0.74 8.05
C THR A 311 9.51 0.25 7.53
N ALA A 312 9.79 0.20 6.22
CA ALA A 312 10.56 1.22 5.52
C ALA A 312 9.70 2.45 5.13
N SER A 313 8.38 2.43 5.39
CA SER A 313 7.45 3.44 4.87
C SER A 313 7.68 4.83 5.48
N LYS A 314 8.12 4.89 6.74
CA LYS A 314 8.35 6.15 7.47
C LYS A 314 9.80 6.61 7.38
N SER A 315 10.73 5.69 7.19
CA SER A 315 12.15 5.99 7.06
C SER A 315 12.60 6.31 5.64
N LEU A 316 11.90 5.79 4.61
CA LEU A 316 12.20 6.00 3.20
C LEU A 316 10.99 6.52 2.42
N ALA A 317 10.08 5.64 2.04
CA ALA A 317 8.91 5.99 1.25
C ALA A 317 7.85 4.86 1.29
N PRO A 318 6.55 5.17 1.49
CA PRO A 318 5.48 4.18 1.41
C PRO A 318 5.38 3.48 0.05
N GLY A 319 5.84 4.14 -1.02
CA GLY A 319 5.85 3.60 -2.38
C GLY A 319 6.73 2.36 -2.57
N LEU A 320 7.70 2.11 -1.68
CA LEU A 320 8.53 0.90 -1.71
C LEU A 320 7.75 -0.36 -1.31
N ARG A 321 6.67 -0.20 -0.52
CA ARG A 321 5.88 -1.31 0.01
C ARG A 321 6.73 -2.38 0.73
N LEU A 322 7.75 -1.99 1.49
CA LEU A 322 8.57 -2.92 2.26
C LEU A 322 8.33 -2.76 3.77
N ALA A 323 8.01 -3.89 4.41
CA ALA A 323 7.85 -4.06 5.85
C ALA A 323 8.32 -5.47 6.25
N TRP A 324 8.37 -5.74 7.55
CA TRP A 324 8.80 -7.04 8.06
C TRP A 324 8.12 -7.35 9.39
N MET A 325 8.03 -8.64 9.69
CA MET A 325 7.71 -9.16 11.02
C MET A 325 8.91 -9.95 11.55
N VAL A 326 9.26 -9.77 12.82
CA VAL A 326 10.12 -10.69 13.57
C VAL A 326 9.22 -11.50 14.49
N LEU A 327 9.12 -12.78 14.22
CA LEU A 327 8.12 -13.67 14.82
C LEU A 327 8.71 -14.49 15.98
N PRO A 328 7.89 -14.83 16.99
CA PRO A 328 8.13 -16.01 17.82
C PRO A 328 8.41 -17.24 16.94
N GLN A 329 9.31 -18.12 17.38
CA GLN A 329 9.73 -19.28 16.56
C GLN A 329 8.53 -20.15 16.14
N SER A 330 7.61 -20.34 17.08
CA SER A 330 6.40 -21.14 16.87
C SER A 330 5.44 -20.58 15.82
N LEU A 331 5.52 -19.28 15.51
CA LEU A 331 4.61 -18.61 14.57
C LEU A 331 5.12 -18.59 13.13
N VAL A 332 6.41 -18.84 12.89
CA VAL A 332 7.00 -18.74 11.55
C VAL A 332 6.26 -19.65 10.56
N GLY A 333 6.07 -20.93 10.90
CA GLY A 333 5.37 -21.89 10.04
C GLY A 333 3.91 -21.51 9.76
N GLU A 334 3.19 -21.00 10.77
CA GLU A 334 1.79 -20.60 10.64
C GLU A 334 1.62 -19.35 9.76
N VAL A 335 2.51 -18.37 9.93
CA VAL A 335 2.52 -17.16 9.10
C VAL A 335 2.86 -17.52 7.65
N LEU A 336 3.82 -18.40 7.41
CA LEU A 336 4.14 -18.86 6.05
C LEU A 336 2.99 -19.64 5.41
N ALA A 337 2.31 -20.50 6.17
CA ALA A 337 1.09 -21.16 5.70
C ALA A 337 -0.04 -20.14 5.38
N ALA A 338 -0.14 -19.06 6.16
CA ALA A 338 -1.09 -17.99 5.91
C ALA A 338 -0.75 -17.18 4.65
N LYS A 339 0.54 -16.89 4.42
CA LYS A 339 1.08 -16.09 3.31
C LYS A 339 1.13 -16.84 1.98
N GLY A 340 1.34 -18.16 2.03
CA GLY A 340 1.46 -19.04 0.86
C GLY A 340 2.89 -19.54 0.66
N GLY A 341 3.05 -20.52 -0.24
CA GLY A 341 4.31 -21.25 -0.44
C GLY A 341 5.41 -20.51 -1.21
N VAL A 342 5.13 -19.32 -1.74
CA VAL A 342 6.11 -18.48 -2.46
C VAL A 342 5.91 -17.01 -2.09
N GLU A 343 6.97 -16.20 -2.15
CA GLU A 343 6.84 -14.74 -2.04
C GLU A 343 6.36 -14.15 -3.37
N TRP A 344 5.13 -13.63 -3.39
CA TRP A 344 4.50 -13.02 -4.58
C TRP A 344 4.09 -11.56 -4.34
N THR A 345 4.21 -11.04 -3.12
CA THR A 345 3.69 -9.73 -2.70
C THR A 345 4.75 -8.65 -2.63
N SER A 346 6.01 -9.04 -2.37
CA SER A 346 7.13 -8.13 -2.18
C SER A 346 8.18 -8.39 -3.25
N SER A 347 8.50 -7.38 -4.05
CA SER A 347 9.46 -7.44 -5.16
C SER A 347 10.84 -7.91 -4.68
N SER A 348 11.39 -8.97 -5.28
CA SER A 348 12.76 -9.43 -5.00
C SER A 348 13.81 -8.35 -5.30
N LEU A 349 13.58 -7.53 -6.34
CA LEU A 349 14.52 -6.48 -6.73
C LEU A 349 14.57 -5.35 -5.72
N ASP A 350 13.41 -4.96 -5.17
CA ASP A 350 13.34 -3.95 -4.13
C ASP A 350 13.92 -4.47 -2.82
N GLN A 351 13.74 -5.76 -2.52
CA GLN A 351 14.36 -6.41 -1.36
C GLN A 351 15.89 -6.42 -1.46
N LEU A 352 16.45 -6.82 -2.61
CA LEU A 352 17.90 -6.80 -2.84
C LEU A 352 18.46 -5.37 -2.80
N THR A 353 17.74 -4.41 -3.37
CA THR A 353 18.13 -2.99 -3.34
C THR A 353 18.16 -2.48 -1.90
N LEU A 354 17.12 -2.76 -1.11
CA LEU A 354 17.09 -2.38 0.31
C LEU A 354 18.21 -3.08 1.09
N ALA A 355 18.51 -4.34 0.78
CA ALA A 355 19.59 -5.08 1.43
C ALA A 355 20.95 -4.39 1.22
N GLU A 356 21.30 -4.06 -0.03
CA GLU A 356 22.53 -3.31 -0.35
C GLU A 356 22.51 -1.90 0.25
N PHE A 357 21.34 -1.24 0.28
CA PHE A 357 21.20 0.10 0.86
C PHE A 357 21.47 0.11 2.38
N ILE A 358 21.08 -0.96 3.08
CA ILE A 358 21.40 -1.17 4.50
C ILE A 358 22.87 -1.57 4.65
N ALA A 359 23.35 -2.58 3.92
CA ALA A 359 24.71 -3.11 4.03
C ALA A 359 25.80 -2.06 3.77
N SER A 360 25.57 -1.15 2.81
CA SER A 360 26.48 -0.04 2.50
C SER A 360 26.44 1.12 3.51
N GLY A 361 25.59 1.03 4.54
CA GLY A 361 25.34 2.06 5.54
C GLY A 361 24.65 3.31 5.00
N ALA A 362 24.15 3.28 3.76
CA ALA A 362 23.42 4.40 3.18
C ALA A 362 22.10 4.65 3.92
N TYR A 363 21.46 3.59 4.39
CA TYR A 363 20.27 3.65 5.25
C TYR A 363 20.54 4.40 6.56
N ASP A 364 21.55 4.00 7.35
CA ASP A 364 21.89 4.67 8.61
C ASP A 364 22.23 6.16 8.41
N ARG A 365 22.98 6.48 7.34
CA ARG A 365 23.29 7.88 6.99
C ARG A 365 22.03 8.67 6.66
N HIS A 366 21.10 8.09 5.89
CA HIS A 366 19.83 8.73 5.54
C HIS A 366 18.98 8.96 6.79
N VAL A 367 18.72 7.92 7.59
CA VAL A 367 17.93 8.01 8.84
C VAL A 367 18.51 9.07 9.78
N ARG A 368 19.84 9.10 9.96
CA ARG A 368 20.52 10.12 10.78
C ARG A 368 20.29 11.54 10.23
N GLY A 369 20.39 11.73 8.92
CA GLY A 369 20.11 13.01 8.27
C GLY A 369 18.67 13.46 8.47
N MET A 370 17.72 12.54 8.27
CA MET A 370 16.28 12.81 8.44
C MET A 370 15.91 13.08 9.89
N ARG A 371 16.51 12.38 10.87
CA ARG A 371 16.33 12.67 12.30
C ARG A 371 16.72 14.11 12.66
N LEU A 372 17.85 14.60 12.15
CA LEU A 372 18.26 15.99 12.37
C LEU A 372 17.30 16.99 11.70
N ARG A 373 16.85 16.67 10.48
CA ARG A 373 15.89 17.50 9.73
C ARG A 373 14.55 17.61 10.45
N TYR A 374 13.96 16.48 10.84
CA TYR A 374 12.67 16.44 11.51
C TYR A 374 12.72 17.06 12.90
N ARG A 375 13.84 16.90 13.63
CA ARG A 375 14.06 17.64 14.88
C ARG A 375 13.97 19.16 14.68
N ARG A 376 14.64 19.71 13.66
CA ARG A 376 14.58 21.16 13.37
C ARG A 376 13.16 21.61 13.04
N ARG A 377 12.40 20.80 12.28
CA ARG A 377 11.00 21.13 11.94
C ARG A 377 10.08 21.08 13.15
N ARG A 378 10.21 20.05 13.99
CA ARG A 378 9.53 19.96 15.28
C ARG A 378 9.82 21.19 16.15
N ASP A 379 11.10 21.55 16.30
CA ASP A 379 11.50 22.71 17.10
C ASP A 379 11.02 24.04 16.47
N HIS A 380 10.87 24.12 15.15
CA HIS A 380 10.25 25.25 14.45
C HIS A 380 8.74 25.33 14.72
N LEU A 381 8.03 24.21 14.56
CA LEU A 381 6.59 24.10 14.84
C LEU A 381 6.27 24.56 16.27
N VAL A 382 6.99 24.03 17.26
CA VAL A 382 6.79 24.36 18.68
C VAL A 382 6.98 25.86 18.93
N ARG A 383 8.05 26.46 18.38
CA ARG A 383 8.32 27.90 18.56
C ARG A 383 7.23 28.77 17.93
N GLN A 384 6.78 28.45 16.72
CA GLN A 384 5.76 29.25 16.03
C GLN A 384 4.39 29.15 16.69
N LEU A 385 4.01 27.97 17.21
CA LEU A 385 2.78 27.81 17.97
C LEU A 385 2.83 28.54 19.31
N ALA A 386 3.96 28.51 20.01
CA ALA A 386 4.12 29.26 21.26
C ALA A 386 3.96 30.78 21.07
N GLU A 387 4.38 31.30 19.92
CA GLU A 387 4.30 32.72 19.57
C GLU A 387 2.90 33.14 19.07
N HIS A 388 2.28 32.34 18.19
CA HIS A 388 1.07 32.74 17.47
C HIS A 388 -0.22 32.08 17.97
N ALA A 389 -0.14 31.02 18.76
CA ALA A 389 -1.28 30.28 19.29
C ALA A 389 -1.03 29.81 20.74
N PRO A 390 -0.82 30.74 21.69
CA PRO A 390 -0.42 30.39 23.07
C PRO A 390 -1.45 29.57 23.85
N GLY A 391 -2.70 29.53 23.40
CA GLY A 391 -3.75 28.66 23.93
C GLY A 391 -3.64 27.19 23.51
N VAL A 392 -2.70 26.85 22.61
CA VAL A 392 -2.48 25.51 22.08
C VAL A 392 -1.26 24.89 22.74
N ARG A 393 -1.44 23.74 23.39
CA ARG A 393 -0.33 22.98 23.99
C ARG A 393 0.14 21.90 23.02
N VAL A 394 1.45 21.83 22.79
CA VAL A 394 2.06 20.80 21.95
C VAL A 394 2.53 19.62 22.80
N SER A 395 2.09 18.41 22.46
CA SER A 395 2.48 17.16 23.12
C SER A 395 2.81 16.06 22.10
N GLY A 396 3.32 14.91 22.57
CA GLY A 396 3.65 13.77 21.70
C GLY A 396 4.88 13.95 20.80
N ILE A 397 5.81 14.84 21.17
CA ILE A 397 6.93 15.27 20.30
C ILE A 397 8.30 14.70 20.71
N ALA A 398 8.33 13.72 21.61
CA ALA A 398 9.57 13.08 22.05
C ALA A 398 10.22 12.26 20.90
N ALA A 399 9.40 11.75 19.99
CA ALA A 399 9.80 10.94 18.85
C ALA A 399 8.85 11.16 17.66
N GLY A 400 9.10 10.40 16.60
CA GLY A 400 8.24 10.22 15.46
C GLY A 400 8.25 11.31 14.43
N LEU A 401 7.13 11.43 13.74
CA LEU A 401 6.94 12.31 12.57
C LEU A 401 5.75 13.27 12.73
N HIS A 402 5.08 13.24 13.89
CA HIS A 402 3.88 14.02 14.18
C HIS A 402 3.89 14.60 15.60
N ALA A 403 3.03 15.59 15.81
CA ALA A 403 2.75 16.23 17.09
C ALA A 403 1.25 16.24 17.35
N VAL A 404 0.88 16.28 18.62
CA VAL A 404 -0.49 16.52 19.07
C VAL A 404 -0.60 17.98 19.49
N LEU A 405 -1.56 18.70 18.91
CA LEU A 405 -1.89 20.07 19.25
C LEU A 405 -3.16 20.07 20.08
N GLU A 406 -3.03 20.17 21.39
CA GLU A 406 -4.16 20.20 22.31
C GLU A 406 -4.83 21.58 22.23
N LEU A 407 -6.12 21.56 21.92
CA LEU A 407 -6.92 22.73 21.63
C LEU A 407 -7.84 23.09 22.82
N PRO A 408 -8.34 24.34 22.88
CA PRO A 408 -9.42 24.69 23.78
C PRO A 408 -10.66 23.78 23.57
N PRO A 409 -11.39 23.41 24.63
CA PRO A 409 -12.56 22.54 24.51
C PRO A 409 -13.61 23.08 23.54
N GLY A 410 -14.16 22.21 22.68
CA GLY A 410 -15.19 22.53 21.69
C GLY A 410 -14.68 23.18 20.40
N THR A 411 -13.37 23.25 20.17
CA THR A 411 -12.76 23.95 19.03
C THR A 411 -12.14 23.04 17.97
N GLU A 412 -12.10 21.72 18.16
CA GLU A 412 -11.47 20.78 17.20
C GLU A 412 -12.03 20.95 15.78
N GLN A 413 -13.35 20.87 15.64
CA GLN A 413 -14.01 20.94 14.33
C GLN A 413 -13.93 22.33 13.69
N SER A 414 -13.90 23.41 14.48
CA SER A 414 -13.66 24.75 13.94
C SER A 414 -12.22 24.91 13.45
N ALA A 415 -11.24 24.35 14.16
CA ALA A 415 -9.84 24.39 13.74
C ALA A 415 -9.61 23.61 12.43
N VAL A 416 -10.22 22.42 12.28
CA VAL A 416 -10.19 21.66 11.01
C VAL A 416 -10.80 22.46 9.86
N ARG A 417 -11.95 23.11 10.09
CA ARG A 417 -12.57 23.98 9.07
C ARG A 417 -11.69 25.17 8.73
N ALA A 418 -11.12 25.85 9.72
CA ALA A 418 -10.21 26.98 9.51
C ALA A 418 -8.97 26.56 8.72
N ALA A 419 -8.37 25.40 9.03
CA ALA A 419 -7.27 24.84 8.26
C ALA A 419 -7.66 24.61 6.79
N ALA A 420 -8.84 24.00 6.55
CA ALA A 420 -9.33 23.80 5.20
C ALA A 420 -9.54 25.13 4.43
N TRP A 421 -10.06 26.18 5.10
CA TRP A 421 -10.18 27.53 4.52
C TRP A 421 -8.82 28.13 4.12
N HIS A 422 -7.77 27.85 4.90
CA HIS A 422 -6.40 28.24 4.58
C HIS A 422 -5.68 27.27 3.62
N GLY A 423 -6.39 26.31 3.03
CA GLY A 423 -5.83 25.34 2.09
C GLY A 423 -4.88 24.33 2.75
N LEU A 424 -5.03 24.08 4.05
CA LEU A 424 -4.20 23.18 4.85
C LEU A 424 -4.98 21.92 5.26
N ALA A 425 -4.40 20.75 5.03
CA ALA A 425 -4.92 19.47 5.53
C ALA A 425 -4.30 19.11 6.90
N VAL A 426 -5.16 18.78 7.87
CA VAL A 426 -4.87 18.31 9.24
C VAL A 426 -5.89 17.25 9.64
N GLU A 427 -5.59 16.43 10.66
CA GLU A 427 -6.54 15.45 11.20
C GLU A 427 -7.01 15.82 12.60
N PRO A 428 -8.31 15.71 12.91
CA PRO A 428 -8.81 15.79 14.27
C PRO A 428 -8.41 14.53 15.07
N MET A 429 -8.12 14.69 16.36
CA MET A 429 -7.86 13.59 17.29
C MET A 429 -9.04 12.61 17.34
N GLY A 430 -10.27 13.14 17.28
CA GLY A 430 -11.50 12.34 17.27
C GLY A 430 -11.56 11.28 16.17
N ARG A 431 -10.85 11.47 15.04
CA ARG A 431 -10.76 10.47 13.96
C ARG A 431 -10.12 9.15 14.42
N PHE A 432 -9.15 9.22 15.30
CA PHE A 432 -8.37 8.06 15.72
C PHE A 432 -9.02 7.31 16.90
N ARG A 433 -10.08 7.86 17.48
CA ARG A 433 -10.74 7.29 18.66
C ARG A 433 -11.47 5.99 18.31
N HIS A 434 -11.25 4.96 19.13
CA HIS A 434 -12.07 3.76 19.12
C HIS A 434 -13.53 4.08 19.47
N VAL A 435 -14.49 3.39 18.85
CA VAL A 435 -15.93 3.69 19.06
C VAL A 435 -16.35 3.56 20.53
N ASP A 436 -15.81 2.56 21.23
CA ASP A 436 -16.10 2.29 22.65
C ASP A 436 -15.19 3.08 23.62
N ALA A 437 -14.25 3.88 23.12
CA ALA A 437 -13.37 4.67 23.98
C ALA A 437 -13.99 6.03 24.33
N PRO A 438 -13.79 6.53 25.56
CA PRO A 438 -14.26 7.85 25.92
C PRO A 438 -13.54 8.94 25.10
N PRO A 439 -14.22 10.07 24.81
CA PRO A 439 -13.56 11.23 24.23
C PRO A 439 -12.40 11.70 25.10
N ARG A 440 -11.29 12.01 24.45
CA ARG A 440 -10.24 12.87 24.98
C ARG A 440 -10.61 14.32 24.68
N GLY A 441 -9.94 15.26 25.34
CA GLY A 441 -10.01 16.68 24.97
C GLY A 441 -9.65 16.91 23.49
N ASP A 442 -10.14 18.02 22.97
CA ASP A 442 -9.99 18.44 21.59
C ASP A 442 -8.51 18.59 21.19
N ALA A 443 -8.12 18.01 20.06
CA ALA A 443 -6.77 18.14 19.56
C ALA A 443 -6.68 17.94 18.04
N LEU A 444 -5.62 18.49 17.43
CA LEU A 444 -5.21 18.13 16.07
C LEU A 444 -3.99 17.22 16.12
N VAL A 445 -3.90 16.30 15.16
CA VAL A 445 -2.68 15.51 14.91
C VAL A 445 -2.05 16.06 13.64
N VAL A 446 -0.83 16.61 13.77
CA VAL A 446 -0.12 17.25 12.66
C VAL A 446 1.23 16.59 12.41
N GLY A 447 1.50 16.23 11.17
CA GLY A 447 2.81 15.77 10.72
C GLY A 447 3.79 16.93 10.60
N TYR A 448 5.02 16.77 11.07
CA TYR A 448 6.13 17.72 10.79
C TYR A 448 7.17 17.16 9.82
N ALA A 449 6.99 15.91 9.36
CA ALA A 449 7.82 15.30 8.34
C ALA A 449 7.40 15.70 6.91
N THR A 450 6.11 15.91 6.66
CA THR A 450 5.55 16.54 5.46
C THR A 450 5.25 18.02 5.74
N PRO A 451 5.20 18.93 4.76
CA PRO A 451 5.49 18.79 3.31
C PRO A 451 6.99 18.96 2.96
N PRO A 452 7.40 19.03 1.67
CA PRO A 452 8.76 19.41 1.27
C PRO A 452 9.17 20.80 1.80
N ASP A 453 10.47 21.11 1.83
CA ASP A 453 10.98 22.36 2.43
C ASP A 453 10.38 23.62 1.82
N SER A 454 10.16 23.63 0.51
CA SER A 454 9.57 24.76 -0.21
C SER A 454 8.15 25.10 0.25
N ALA A 455 7.45 24.14 0.88
CA ALA A 455 6.08 24.29 1.37
C ALA A 455 6.00 24.34 2.91
N TRP A 456 7.10 24.09 3.63
CA TRP A 456 7.09 23.97 5.09
C TRP A 456 6.66 25.28 5.77
N SER A 457 7.31 26.40 5.44
CA SER A 457 6.99 27.69 6.06
C SER A 457 5.55 28.11 5.78
N GLY A 458 5.09 27.99 4.53
CA GLY A 458 3.70 28.32 4.17
C GLY A 458 2.66 27.43 4.86
N ALA A 459 2.97 26.13 5.07
CA ALA A 459 2.11 25.23 5.83
C ALA A 459 2.03 25.61 7.31
N LEU A 460 3.16 26.01 7.91
CA LEU A 460 3.23 26.44 9.30
C LEU A 460 2.49 27.76 9.52
N ASP A 461 2.66 28.73 8.61
CA ASP A 461 1.91 30.00 8.67
C ASP A 461 0.40 29.76 8.54
N ALA A 462 -0.01 28.86 7.63
CA ALA A 462 -1.42 28.47 7.48
C ALA A 462 -1.98 27.80 8.74
N LEU A 463 -1.17 26.96 9.40
CA LEU A 463 -1.53 26.34 10.67
C LEU A 463 -1.73 27.39 11.76
N CYS A 464 -0.77 28.29 11.96
CA CYS A 464 -0.85 29.36 12.95
C CYS A 464 -2.09 30.25 12.73
N ARG A 465 -2.37 30.67 11.49
CA ARG A 465 -3.61 31.44 11.19
C ARG A 465 -4.91 30.67 11.43
N SER A 466 -4.86 29.34 11.39
CA SER A 466 -6.04 28.50 11.64
C SER A 466 -6.32 28.27 13.12
N LEU A 467 -5.35 28.59 13.98
CA LEU A 467 -5.39 28.40 15.43
C LEU A 467 -5.40 29.74 16.22
N ALA A 468 -5.23 30.86 15.52
CA ALA A 468 -5.19 32.21 16.07
C ALA A 468 -6.58 32.78 16.38
#